data_AF-A0A348DLJ7-F1
#
_entry.id   AF-A0A348DLJ7-F1
#
_cell.length_a   1.000
_cell.length_b   1.000
_cell.length_c   1.000
_cell.angle_alpha   90.00
_cell.angle_beta   90.00
_cell.angle_gamma   90.00
#
_symmetry.space_group_name_H-M   'P 1'
#
loop_
_entity.id
_entity.type
_entity.pdbx_description
1 polymer ?
#
loop_
_entity_poly.entity_id
_entity_poly.type
_entity_poly.pdbx_seq_one_letter_code
_entity_poly.pdbx_strand_id
1 'polypeptide(L)' 'MSDKTTDTRDLNCIQVQGTPVKTGVVTFLVAGGGYAHMFESSTRFKKTYTINIVDPKNK' A
#
# COMPACT_ATOMS: atom_id res chain seq x y z
N MET A 1 -12.72 30.19 12.55
CA MET A 1 -12.37 28.81 12.91
C MET A 1 -11.74 28.18 11.68
N SER A 2 -10.42 28.00 11.69
CA SER A 2 -9.75 27.23 10.65
C SER A 2 -9.92 25.76 11.01
N ASP A 3 -10.83 25.09 10.32
CA ASP A 3 -11.07 23.66 10.48
C ASP A 3 -9.85 22.91 9.91
N LYS A 4 -8.81 22.81 10.73
CA LYS A 4 -7.66 21.94 10.46
C LYS A 4 -8.09 20.53 10.84
N THR A 5 -8.87 19.88 9.97
CA THR A 5 -8.97 18.42 9.96
C THR A 5 -7.66 17.85 9.40
N THR A 6 -6.55 18.13 10.08
CA THR A 6 -5.36 17.29 9.96
C THR A 6 -5.67 16.07 10.81
N ASP A 7 -6.51 15.18 10.28
CA ASP A 7 -6.77 13.91 10.93
C ASP A 7 -5.46 13.12 10.85
N THR A 8 -4.76 13.06 11.98
CA THR A 8 -3.51 12.30 12.13
C THR A 8 -3.75 10.78 12.04
N ARG A 9 -5.01 10.37 11.81
CA ARG A 9 -5.47 8.98 11.73
C ARG A 9 -5.85 8.53 10.32
N ASP A 10 -5.70 9.37 9.29
CA ASP A 10 -5.88 9.00 7.88
C ASP A 10 -4.71 8.17 7.32
N LEU A 11 -4.27 7.18 8.09
CA LEU A 11 -3.32 6.18 7.61
C LEU A 11 -4.12 5.11 6.90
N ASN A 12 -4.18 5.19 5.57
CA ASN A 12 -4.74 4.13 4.73
C ASN A 12 -3.93 2.83 4.95
N CYS A 13 -4.42 1.96 5.83
CA CYS A 13 -3.86 0.63 6.04
C CYS A 13 -4.25 -0.28 4.87
N ILE A 14 -3.26 -0.74 4.11
CA ILE A 14 -3.47 -1.71 3.03
C ILE A 14 -3.05 -3.08 3.53
N GLN A 15 -3.97 -4.03 3.50
CA GLN A 15 -3.68 -5.43 3.80
C GLN A 15 -3.71 -6.25 2.52
N VAL A 16 -2.62 -6.96 2.25
CA VAL A 16 -2.49 -7.92 1.15
C VAL A 16 -2.42 -9.33 1.74
N GLN A 17 -3.33 -10.21 1.34
CA GLN A 17 -3.39 -11.60 1.78
C GLN A 17 -3.45 -12.54 0.58
N GLY A 18 -2.89 -13.74 0.74
CA GLY A 18 -2.98 -14.82 -0.25
C GLY A 18 -2.11 -16.00 0.16
N THR A 19 -2.39 -17.17 -0.44
CA THR A 19 -1.58 -18.37 -0.26
C THR A 19 -0.61 -18.50 -1.44
N PRO A 20 0.71 -18.41 -1.22
CA PRO A 20 1.68 -18.62 -2.28
C PRO A 20 1.60 -20.04 -2.85
N VAL A 21 1.44 -20.17 -4.18
CA VAL A 21 1.44 -21.48 -4.88
C VAL A 21 2.72 -21.75 -5.67
N LYS A 22 3.50 -20.70 -5.96
CA LYS A 22 4.77 -20.75 -6.70
C LYS A 22 5.75 -19.75 -6.11
N THR A 23 7.04 -20.05 -6.18
CA THR A 23 8.10 -19.10 -5.85
C THR A 23 8.13 -17.95 -6.86
N GLY A 24 8.59 -16.79 -6.41
CA GLY A 24 8.69 -15.61 -7.26
C GLY A 24 8.65 -14.30 -6.48
N VAL A 25 8.67 -13.20 -7.21
CA VAL A 25 8.57 -11.85 -6.66
C VAL A 25 7.19 -11.32 -6.96
N VAL A 26 6.48 -10.85 -5.93
CA VAL A 26 5.23 -10.12 -6.10
C VAL A 26 5.51 -8.64 -5.85
N THR A 27 5.12 -7.80 -6.81
CA THR A 27 5.33 -6.35 -6.77
C THR A 27 3.99 -5.63 -6.70
N PHE A 28 3.83 -4.76 -5.72
CA PHE A 28 2.64 -3.94 -5.53
C PHE A 28 3.01 -2.47 -5.61
N LEU A 29 2.35 -1.73 -6.48
CA LEU A 29 2.43 -0.28 -6.51
C LEU A 29 1.23 0.29 -5.76
N VAL A 30 1.49 1.03 -4.70
CA VAL A 30 0.49 1.84 -4.02
C VAL A 30 0.72 3.29 -4.44
N ALA A 31 -0.23 3.88 -5.15
CA ALA A 31 -0.13 5.24 -5.63
C ALA A 31 -1.47 5.99 -5.54
N GLY A 32 -1.41 7.23 -5.07
CA GLY A 32 -2.59 8.09 -4.88
C GLY A 32 -3.45 7.67 -3.69
N GLY A 33 -4.52 8.44 -3.47
CA GLY A 33 -5.51 8.18 -2.43
C GLY A 33 -6.78 8.97 -2.72
N GLY A 34 -7.94 8.34 -2.48
CA GLY A 34 -9.23 9.01 -2.55
C GLY A 34 -9.81 9.12 -1.14
N TYR A 35 -10.21 10.32 -0.75
CA TYR A 35 -11.04 10.56 0.42
C TYR A 35 -12.39 11.12 -0.06
N ALA A 36 -13.46 10.96 0.74
CA ALA A 36 -14.85 11.19 0.33
C ALA A 36 -15.15 12.52 -0.41
N HIS A 37 -14.29 13.53 -0.31
CA HIS A 37 -14.42 14.82 -0.98
C HIS A 37 -13.13 15.34 -1.66
N MET A 38 -12.05 14.55 -1.75
CA MET A 38 -10.79 14.95 -2.41
C MET A 38 -10.07 13.78 -3.09
N PHE A 39 -9.64 13.99 -4.33
CA PHE A 39 -8.66 13.14 -5.01
C PHE A 39 -7.26 13.73 -4.77
N GLU A 40 -6.37 12.97 -4.13
CA GLU A 40 -4.98 13.40 -3.97
C GLU A 40 -4.11 12.86 -5.11
N SER A 41 -3.22 13.71 -5.60
CA SER A 41 -2.34 13.36 -6.72
C SER A 41 -1.45 12.17 -6.35
N SER A 42 -1.33 11.21 -7.27
CA SER A 42 -0.45 10.05 -7.14
C SER A 42 1.02 10.40 -6.93
N THR A 43 1.42 11.65 -7.20
CA THR A 43 2.78 12.13 -6.94
C THR A 43 3.10 12.34 -5.46
N ARG A 44 2.10 12.56 -4.59
CA ARG A 44 2.33 12.79 -3.15
C ARG A 44 2.47 11.51 -2.34
N PHE A 45 1.87 10.42 -2.82
CA PHE A 45 2.01 9.09 -2.23
C PHE A 45 2.16 8.06 -3.33
N LYS A 46 3.39 7.58 -3.55
CA LYS A 46 3.74 6.54 -4.51
C LYS A 46 4.82 5.65 -3.90
N LYS A 47 4.48 4.41 -3.59
CA LYS A 47 5.42 3.46 -2.99
C LYS A 47 5.25 2.08 -3.59
N THR A 48 6.38 1.50 -3.97
CA THR A 48 6.46 0.13 -4.47
C THR A 48 6.84 -0.79 -3.31
N TYR A 49 6.09 -1.88 -3.15
CA TYR A 49 6.35 -2.93 -2.17
C TYR A 49 6.65 -4.23 -2.91
N THR A 50 7.60 -4.99 -2.41
CA THR A 50 7.98 -6.29 -2.96
C THR A 50 7.87 -7.36 -1.89
N ILE A 51 7.29 -8.50 -2.26
CA ILE A 51 7.24 -9.71 -1.44
C ILE A 51 7.99 -10.80 -2.19
N ASN A 52 9.05 -11.31 -1.57
CA ASN A 52 9.82 -12.43 -2.09
C ASN A 52 9.23 -13.74 -1.57
N ILE A 53 8.57 -14.49 -2.43
CA ILE A 53 8.07 -15.82 -2.14
C ILE A 53 9.21 -16.81 -2.38
N VAL A 54 9.73 -17.37 -1.29
CA VAL A 54 10.84 -18.32 -1.29
C VAL A 54 10.34 -19.74 -1.06
N ASP A 55 11.08 -20.72 -1.59
CA ASP A 55 10.88 -22.12 -1.21
C ASP A 55 11.50 -22.32 0.18
N PRO A 56 10.73 -22.71 1.20
CA PRO A 56 11.26 -22.96 2.54
C PRO A 56 12.32 -24.08 2.59
N LYS A 57 12.42 -24.93 1.56
CA LYS A 57 13.37 -26.06 1.51
C LYS A 57 14.75 -25.69 0.94
N ASN A 58 14.90 -24.51 0.33
CA ASN A 58 16.15 -24.06 -0.31
C ASN A 58 16.79 -22.88 0.45
N LYS A 59 16.64 -22.84 1.78
CA LYS A 59 17.23 -21.81 2.66
C LYS A 59 18.38 -22.36 3.48
#